data_AF-A0A9P3LTI1-F1
#
_entry.id   AF-A0A9P3LTI1-F1
#
_cell.length_a   1.000
_cell.length_b   1.000
_cell.length_c   1.000
_cell.angle_alpha   90.00
_cell.angle_beta   90.00
_cell.angle_gamma   90.00
#
_symmetry.space_group_name_H-M   'P 1'
#
loop_
_entity.id
_entity.type
_entity.pdbx_description
1 polymer ?
#
loop_
_entity_poly.entity_id
_entity_poly.type
_entity_poly.pdbx_seq_one_letter_code
_entity_poly.pdbx_strand_id
1 'polypeptide(L)'
;MYPLHSHSALLLLACAIAVAASTRTVFTPHTSSLDTVRPVVFYHGMGDSAHSKGMEELFDSLRAFAPEIFIHSVSLAESEAEDQRAGFFGNVNHQIETVCEQLKGIPELSKGFNAVGFSQGGQFLRAYIQRCNDPPVHNLVTVGSQHGGVSDIPGCVQADASCRLMRTIARSGVYSGYVRDHIVQAQYYKDPKNLATYLSRNIFLPDINNELALKNTTYVRHLTSINKLAMFMFMEDITVKPKETAWFGFQDENGDIIELEEQDQYKENWLGLKTMDRAGKLSFELFQGEHMRFSVDEFIDNIAIPYIFELETVEEGKKRKQKNMERYRQIQKEQQQRQQSGMNDQTNILNRFNDLDQTLQTTLG
;
A
#
# COMPACT_ATOMS: atom_id res chain seq x y z
N MET A 1 8.47 -102.19 -24.02
CA MET A 1 7.56 -101.66 -22.98
C MET A 1 8.21 -100.41 -22.39
N TYR A 2 7.54 -99.26 -22.50
CA TYR A 2 7.79 -97.99 -21.78
C TYR A 2 7.40 -98.12 -20.27
N PRO A 3 7.56 -97.12 -19.38
CA PRO A 3 8.62 -96.09 -19.23
C PRO A 3 8.99 -95.67 -17.75
N LEU A 4 10.06 -94.86 -17.65
CA LEU A 4 10.26 -93.54 -16.95
C LEU A 4 9.76 -93.18 -15.52
N HIS A 5 10.62 -92.36 -14.86
CA HIS A 5 10.36 -91.21 -13.94
C HIS A 5 9.96 -91.50 -12.46
N SER A 6 10.22 -90.69 -11.42
CA SER A 6 10.99 -89.45 -11.14
C SER A 6 10.73 -89.04 -9.65
N HIS A 7 11.52 -88.09 -9.12
CA HIS A 7 11.34 -87.21 -7.93
C HIS A 7 11.80 -87.74 -6.55
N SER A 8 12.76 -87.15 -5.81
CA SER A 8 13.11 -85.75 -5.43
C SER A 8 12.42 -85.23 -4.15
N ALA A 9 13.23 -85.21 -3.07
CA ALA A 9 13.39 -84.23 -1.98
C ALA A 9 12.21 -83.42 -1.41
N LEU A 10 12.12 -83.42 -0.07
CA LEU A 10 11.54 -82.33 0.73
C LEU A 10 12.66 -81.64 1.54
N LEU A 11 12.88 -80.36 1.30
CA LEU A 11 13.75 -79.46 2.06
C LEU A 11 12.88 -78.28 2.52
N LEU A 12 12.74 -78.13 3.84
CA LEU A 12 12.16 -76.95 4.47
C LEU A 12 13.25 -75.88 4.55
N LEU A 13 13.10 -74.80 3.79
CA LEU A 13 13.80 -73.54 4.06
C LEU A 13 12.83 -72.38 3.93
N ALA A 14 12.62 -71.69 5.05
CA ALA A 14 11.83 -70.48 5.14
C ALA A 14 12.53 -69.33 4.40
N CYS A 15 11.81 -68.66 3.51
CA CYS A 15 12.20 -67.37 2.96
C CYS A 15 11.19 -66.33 3.45
N ALA A 16 11.66 -65.43 4.34
CA ALA A 16 10.91 -64.25 4.74
C ALA A 16 10.93 -63.23 3.60
N ILE A 17 9.77 -62.93 3.02
CA ILE A 17 9.61 -61.82 2.07
C ILE A 17 9.20 -60.59 2.88
N ALA A 18 10.12 -59.63 3.01
CA ALA A 18 9.79 -58.28 3.44
C ALA A 18 9.08 -57.57 2.27
N VAL A 19 7.75 -57.45 2.37
CA VAL A 19 6.97 -56.61 1.44
C VAL A 19 7.13 -55.16 1.90
N ALA A 20 7.94 -54.39 1.18
CA ALA A 20 7.92 -52.94 1.30
C ALA A 20 6.57 -52.43 0.78
N ALA A 21 5.65 -52.13 1.70
CA ALA A 21 4.41 -51.44 1.38
C ALA A 21 4.77 -50.01 0.96
N SER A 22 4.88 -49.78 -0.34
CA SER A 22 4.92 -48.43 -0.90
C SER A 22 3.53 -47.83 -0.70
N THR A 23 3.34 -47.09 0.40
CA THR A 23 2.18 -46.23 0.58
C THR A 23 2.28 -45.13 -0.47
N ARG A 24 1.73 -45.39 -1.65
CA ARG A 24 1.34 -44.30 -2.55
C ARG A 24 0.27 -43.52 -1.81
N THR A 25 0.68 -42.40 -1.23
CA THR A 25 -0.22 -41.30 -0.91
C THR A 25 -0.91 -40.95 -2.22
N VAL A 26 -2.13 -41.47 -2.38
CA VAL A 26 -3.06 -40.97 -3.39
C VAL A 26 -3.34 -39.54 -2.94
N PHE A 27 -2.65 -38.59 -3.55
CA PHE A 27 -2.99 -37.19 -3.45
C PHE A 27 -4.38 -37.08 -4.07
N THR A 28 -5.42 -37.12 -3.23
CA THR A 28 -6.73 -36.65 -3.64
C THR A 28 -6.50 -35.21 -4.07
N PRO A 29 -6.69 -34.85 -5.36
CA PRO A 29 -6.73 -33.45 -5.69
C PRO A 29 -7.83 -32.88 -4.81
N HIS A 30 -7.50 -31.89 -3.98
CA HIS A 30 -8.51 -30.93 -3.61
C HIS A 30 -8.99 -30.35 -4.94
N THR A 31 -10.08 -30.89 -5.46
CA THR A 31 -10.98 -30.12 -6.30
C THR A 31 -11.52 -29.03 -5.39
N SER A 32 -10.72 -27.98 -5.19
CA SER A 32 -11.33 -26.68 -5.03
C SER A 32 -12.13 -26.50 -6.32
N SER A 33 -13.37 -26.02 -6.20
CA SER A 33 -13.92 -25.23 -7.28
C SER A 33 -12.79 -24.30 -7.75
N LEU A 34 -12.59 -24.17 -9.06
CA LEU A 34 -11.99 -22.95 -9.58
C LEU A 34 -12.96 -21.85 -9.15
N ASP A 35 -12.76 -21.32 -7.94
CA ASP A 35 -13.42 -20.11 -7.49
C ASP A 35 -13.07 -19.09 -8.56
N THR A 36 -14.10 -18.61 -9.28
CA THR A 36 -13.96 -17.65 -10.37
C THR A 36 -13.01 -16.54 -9.95
N VAL A 37 -11.95 -16.31 -10.72
CA VAL A 37 -10.99 -15.22 -10.48
C VAL A 37 -11.79 -13.94 -10.22
N ARG A 38 -11.61 -13.37 -9.03
CA ARG A 38 -12.36 -12.17 -8.66
C ARG A 38 -11.97 -11.02 -9.60
N PRO A 39 -12.94 -10.19 -10.03
CA PRO A 39 -12.63 -8.96 -10.73
C PRO A 39 -11.66 -8.10 -9.93
N VAL A 40 -10.87 -7.28 -10.63
CA VAL A 40 -9.98 -6.31 -10.01
C VAL A 40 -10.28 -4.89 -10.52
N VAL A 41 -10.40 -3.96 -9.58
CA VAL A 41 -10.53 -2.52 -9.85
C VAL A 41 -9.22 -1.82 -9.55
N PHE A 42 -8.75 -1.02 -10.49
CA PHE A 42 -7.58 -0.17 -10.32
C PHE A 42 -7.96 1.29 -10.18
N TYR A 43 -7.22 2.04 -9.36
CA TYR A 43 -7.29 3.50 -9.32
C TYR A 43 -5.87 4.06 -9.41
N HIS A 44 -5.59 4.73 -10.53
CA HIS A 44 -4.30 5.34 -10.82
C HIS A 44 -3.93 6.50 -9.87
N GLY A 45 -2.66 6.90 -9.93
CA GLY A 45 -2.10 8.00 -9.14
C GLY A 45 -2.23 9.37 -9.79
N MET A 46 -1.65 10.36 -9.13
CA MET A 46 -1.55 11.74 -9.62
C MET A 46 -0.81 11.81 -10.96
N GLY A 47 -1.40 12.47 -11.96
CA GLY A 47 -0.78 12.69 -13.27
C GLY A 47 -0.68 11.45 -14.17
N ASP A 48 -1.31 10.36 -13.77
CA ASP A 48 -1.52 9.17 -14.57
C ASP A 48 -2.99 9.09 -15.05
N SER A 49 -3.36 8.05 -15.78
CA SER A 49 -4.75 7.81 -16.25
C SER A 49 -5.11 6.34 -16.22
N ALA A 50 -6.40 6.06 -16.37
CA ALA A 50 -6.93 4.70 -16.45
C ALA A 50 -6.33 3.85 -17.59
N HIS A 51 -5.89 4.51 -18.67
CA HIS A 51 -5.46 3.92 -19.95
C HIS A 51 -4.02 4.30 -20.32
N SER A 52 -3.21 4.71 -19.35
CA SER A 52 -1.80 5.01 -19.64
C SER A 52 -1.05 3.74 -20.04
N LYS A 53 0.06 3.91 -20.77
CA LYS A 53 0.88 2.79 -21.23
C LYS A 53 1.32 1.86 -20.10
N GLY A 54 1.71 2.41 -18.95
CA GLY A 54 2.16 1.60 -17.80
C GLY A 54 1.03 0.78 -17.18
N MET A 55 -0.18 1.33 -17.13
CA MET A 55 -1.37 0.62 -16.66
C MET A 55 -1.75 -0.51 -17.63
N GLU A 56 -1.75 -0.26 -18.94
CA GLU A 56 -2.06 -1.29 -19.95
C GLU A 56 -1.01 -2.43 -19.93
N GLU A 57 0.29 -2.13 -19.80
CA GLU A 57 1.34 -3.15 -19.66
C GLU A 57 1.11 -4.05 -18.43
N LEU A 58 0.67 -3.47 -17.32
CA LEU A 58 0.33 -4.19 -16.09
C LEU A 58 -0.92 -5.06 -16.28
N PHE A 59 -1.94 -4.56 -16.98
CA PHE A 59 -3.16 -5.32 -17.28
C PHE A 59 -2.91 -6.48 -18.22
N ASP A 60 -2.08 -6.30 -19.25
CA ASP A 60 -1.69 -7.38 -20.15
C ASP A 60 -0.92 -8.48 -19.40
N SER A 61 -0.10 -8.10 -18.44
CA SER A 61 0.63 -9.05 -17.58
C SER A 61 -0.32 -9.86 -16.68
N LEU A 62 -1.37 -9.22 -16.15
CA LEU A 62 -2.42 -9.91 -15.40
C LEU A 62 -3.24 -10.86 -16.27
N ARG A 63 -3.62 -10.44 -17.48
CA ARG A 63 -4.35 -11.30 -18.44
C ARG A 63 -3.49 -12.45 -18.94
N ALA A 64 -2.19 -12.27 -19.05
CA ALA A 64 -1.26 -13.35 -19.36
C ALA A 64 -1.21 -14.41 -18.23
N PHE A 65 -1.34 -13.97 -16.98
CA PHE A 65 -1.38 -14.86 -15.81
C PHE A 65 -2.76 -15.54 -15.62
N ALA A 66 -3.85 -14.78 -15.75
CA ALA A 66 -5.23 -15.25 -15.60
C ALA A 66 -6.10 -14.68 -16.73
N PRO A 67 -6.25 -15.38 -17.87
CA PRO A 67 -6.95 -14.86 -19.05
C PRO A 67 -8.42 -14.46 -18.83
N GLU A 68 -9.08 -15.04 -17.83
CA GLU A 68 -10.48 -14.79 -17.47
C GLU A 68 -10.69 -13.60 -16.51
N ILE A 69 -9.62 -12.97 -16.02
CA ILE A 69 -9.73 -11.86 -15.07
C ILE A 69 -10.46 -10.67 -15.69
N PHE A 70 -11.52 -10.21 -15.02
CA PHE A 70 -12.13 -8.92 -15.35
C PHE A 70 -11.34 -7.80 -14.68
N ILE A 71 -10.87 -6.84 -15.48
CA ILE A 71 -10.12 -5.68 -15.03
C ILE A 71 -10.92 -4.43 -15.36
N HIS A 72 -11.16 -3.60 -14.34
CA HIS A 72 -11.67 -2.24 -14.53
C HIS A 72 -10.66 -1.23 -13.98
N SER A 73 -10.37 -0.21 -14.77
CA SER A 73 -9.53 0.91 -14.36
C SER A 73 -10.43 2.12 -14.19
N VAL A 74 -10.48 2.67 -12.97
CA VAL A 74 -11.28 3.87 -12.66
C VAL A 74 -10.78 5.01 -13.53
N SER A 75 -11.72 5.60 -14.28
CA SER A 75 -11.50 6.79 -15.08
C SER A 75 -12.55 7.85 -14.74
N LEU A 76 -12.10 9.09 -14.58
CA LEU A 76 -12.92 10.25 -14.21
C LEU A 76 -13.35 11.09 -15.41
N ALA A 77 -12.83 10.78 -16.60
CA ALA A 77 -13.15 11.48 -17.85
C ALA A 77 -13.00 10.55 -19.05
N GLU A 78 -13.60 10.91 -20.19
CA GLU A 78 -13.52 10.08 -21.40
C GLU A 78 -12.12 10.12 -22.05
N SER A 79 -11.41 11.24 -21.93
CA SER A 79 -10.09 11.40 -22.53
C SER A 79 -8.97 11.21 -21.52
N GLU A 80 -7.89 10.53 -21.93
CA GLU A 80 -6.71 10.28 -21.09
C GLU A 80 -6.15 11.57 -20.48
N ALA A 81 -6.10 12.65 -21.26
CA ALA A 81 -5.58 13.93 -20.82
C ALA A 81 -6.49 14.64 -19.80
N GLU A 82 -7.81 14.41 -19.84
CA GLU A 82 -8.74 14.92 -18.84
C GLU A 82 -8.68 14.10 -17.55
N ASP A 83 -8.53 12.79 -17.67
CA ASP A 83 -8.36 11.88 -16.54
C ASP A 83 -7.08 12.20 -15.75
N GLN A 84 -5.97 12.42 -16.47
CA GLN A 84 -4.71 12.94 -15.89
C GLN A 84 -4.89 14.28 -15.17
N ARG A 85 -5.64 15.21 -15.79
CA ARG A 85 -5.92 16.52 -15.16
C ARG A 85 -6.78 16.37 -13.90
N ALA A 86 -7.73 15.44 -13.88
CA ALA A 86 -8.56 15.14 -12.73
C ALA A 86 -7.75 14.59 -11.54
N GLY A 87 -6.58 13.99 -11.80
CA GLY A 87 -5.61 13.62 -10.76
C GLY A 87 -5.00 14.82 -10.00
N PHE A 88 -5.02 16.02 -10.58
CA PHE A 88 -4.51 17.25 -9.96
C PHE A 88 -5.62 18.20 -9.49
N PHE A 89 -6.66 18.34 -10.30
CA PHE A 89 -7.68 19.36 -10.14
C PHE A 89 -9.05 18.73 -9.94
N GLY A 90 -9.80 19.27 -8.98
CA GLY A 90 -11.16 18.86 -8.67
C GLY A 90 -11.39 18.69 -7.18
N ASN A 91 -12.60 18.20 -6.87
CA ASN A 91 -13.02 17.88 -5.51
C ASN A 91 -13.03 16.35 -5.35
N VAL A 92 -12.19 15.83 -4.46
CA VAL A 92 -12.07 14.37 -4.24
C VAL A 92 -13.39 13.79 -3.75
N ASN A 93 -14.20 14.54 -2.99
CA ASN A 93 -15.50 14.03 -2.55
C ASN A 93 -16.42 13.72 -3.75
N HIS A 94 -16.48 14.63 -4.73
CA HIS A 94 -17.23 14.38 -5.96
C HIS A 94 -16.61 13.27 -6.80
N GLN A 95 -15.27 13.13 -6.84
CA GLN A 95 -14.63 12.00 -7.51
C GLN A 95 -15.08 10.67 -6.90
N ILE A 96 -15.09 10.56 -5.57
CA ILE A 96 -15.57 9.33 -4.90
C ILE A 96 -17.05 9.07 -5.19
N GLU A 97 -17.90 10.09 -5.24
CA GLU A 97 -19.31 9.93 -5.63
C GLU A 97 -19.44 9.40 -7.06
N THR A 98 -18.71 9.98 -8.02
CA THR A 98 -18.65 9.48 -9.40
C THR A 98 -18.18 8.03 -9.46
N VAL A 99 -17.15 7.68 -8.70
CA VAL A 99 -16.62 6.30 -8.64
C VAL A 99 -17.62 5.35 -8.00
N CYS A 100 -18.37 5.76 -6.96
CA CYS A 100 -19.43 4.95 -6.39
C CYS A 100 -20.49 4.58 -7.45
N GLU A 101 -20.96 5.55 -8.23
CA GLU A 101 -21.93 5.29 -9.31
C GLU A 101 -21.33 4.47 -10.47
N GLN A 102 -20.09 4.77 -10.85
CA GLN A 102 -19.37 4.04 -11.89
C GLN A 102 -19.27 2.54 -11.53
N LEU A 103 -18.75 2.20 -10.35
CA LEU A 103 -18.53 0.81 -9.95
C LEU A 103 -19.84 0.05 -9.72
N LYS A 104 -20.88 0.74 -9.23
CA LYS A 104 -22.23 0.19 -9.09
C LYS A 104 -22.88 -0.17 -10.43
N GLY A 105 -22.52 0.54 -11.49
CA GLY A 105 -23.00 0.28 -12.84
C GLY A 105 -22.39 -0.95 -13.53
N ILE A 106 -21.36 -1.60 -12.94
CA ILE A 106 -20.61 -2.68 -13.57
C ILE A 106 -21.09 -4.05 -13.05
N PRO A 107 -21.80 -4.85 -13.87
CA PRO A 107 -22.39 -6.13 -13.43
C PRO A 107 -21.36 -7.14 -12.91
N GLU A 108 -20.16 -7.16 -13.48
CA GLU A 108 -19.07 -8.07 -13.12
C GLU A 108 -18.63 -7.86 -11.68
N LEU A 109 -18.73 -6.63 -11.15
CA LEU A 109 -18.33 -6.27 -9.79
C LEU A 109 -19.38 -6.63 -8.73
N SER A 110 -20.61 -7.00 -9.13
CA SER A 110 -21.77 -7.15 -8.23
C SER A 110 -21.59 -8.16 -7.09
N LYS A 111 -20.71 -9.16 -7.25
CA LYS A 111 -20.38 -10.16 -6.22
C LYS A 111 -19.15 -9.81 -5.38
N GLY A 112 -18.65 -8.59 -5.55
CA GLY A 112 -17.44 -8.07 -4.93
C GLY A 112 -16.18 -8.30 -5.75
N PHE A 113 -15.17 -7.48 -5.49
CA PHE A 113 -13.95 -7.37 -6.30
C PHE A 113 -12.72 -7.06 -5.44
N ASN A 114 -11.53 -7.36 -5.96
CA ASN A 114 -10.27 -6.88 -5.38
C ASN A 114 -9.97 -5.47 -5.91
N ALA A 115 -9.33 -4.63 -5.11
CA ALA A 115 -9.03 -3.25 -5.47
C ALA A 115 -7.54 -2.97 -5.29
N VAL A 116 -6.92 -2.28 -6.25
CA VAL A 116 -5.52 -1.86 -6.21
C VAL A 116 -5.43 -0.37 -6.49
N GLY A 117 -4.95 0.39 -5.53
CA GLY A 117 -4.78 1.84 -5.67
C GLY A 117 -3.31 2.25 -5.67
N PHE A 118 -2.90 3.01 -6.68
CA PHE A 118 -1.55 3.53 -6.81
C PHE A 118 -1.46 4.96 -6.31
N SER A 119 -0.47 5.24 -5.46
CA SER A 119 -0.27 6.57 -4.86
C SER A 119 -1.59 7.09 -4.27
N GLN A 120 -2.07 8.27 -4.69
CA GLN A 120 -3.32 8.83 -4.18
C GLN A 120 -4.57 7.94 -4.38
N GLY A 121 -4.58 7.09 -5.43
CA GLY A 121 -5.68 6.17 -5.73
C GLY A 121 -5.98 5.18 -4.60
N GLY A 122 -4.99 4.83 -3.76
CA GLY A 122 -5.22 3.90 -2.65
C GLY A 122 -6.04 4.51 -1.50
N GLN A 123 -5.80 5.77 -1.12
CA GLN A 123 -6.70 6.42 -0.15
C GLN A 123 -8.06 6.78 -0.76
N PHE A 124 -8.15 6.92 -2.09
CA PHE A 124 -9.42 7.13 -2.76
C PHE A 124 -10.27 5.86 -2.78
N LEU A 125 -9.68 4.69 -3.09
CA LEU A 125 -10.37 3.40 -2.95
C LEU A 125 -10.72 3.09 -1.49
N ARG A 126 -9.88 3.48 -0.52
CA ARG A 126 -10.27 3.43 0.90
C ARG A 126 -11.49 4.29 1.19
N ALA A 127 -11.57 5.49 0.63
CA ALA A 127 -12.74 6.37 0.77
C ALA A 127 -13.99 5.74 0.12
N TYR A 128 -13.87 5.11 -1.05
CA TYR A 128 -14.96 4.33 -1.68
C TYR A 128 -15.50 3.25 -0.73
N ILE A 129 -14.61 2.45 -0.12
CA ILE A 129 -15.01 1.42 0.87
C ILE A 129 -15.74 2.08 2.03
N GLN A 130 -15.20 3.16 2.59
CA GLN A 130 -15.83 3.78 3.74
C GLN A 130 -17.21 4.37 3.41
N ARG A 131 -17.37 5.02 2.25
CA ARG A 131 -18.57 5.79 1.91
C ARG A 131 -19.68 4.96 1.29
N CYS A 132 -19.37 4.06 0.37
CA CYS A 132 -20.38 3.28 -0.36
C CYS A 132 -20.19 1.76 -0.23
N ASN A 133 -19.02 1.19 -0.53
CA ASN A 133 -18.76 -0.26 -0.53
C ASN A 133 -19.86 -1.12 -1.20
N ASP A 134 -20.47 -0.59 -2.24
CA ASP A 134 -21.54 -1.24 -3.00
C ASP A 134 -21.25 -1.01 -4.49
N PRO A 135 -20.64 -2.00 -5.19
CA PRO A 135 -20.39 -3.37 -4.75
C PRO A 135 -19.23 -3.50 -3.73
N PRO A 136 -19.18 -4.59 -2.93
CA PRO A 136 -18.24 -4.71 -1.81
C PRO A 136 -16.81 -5.04 -2.25
N VAL A 137 -15.83 -4.35 -1.67
CA VAL A 137 -14.41 -4.70 -1.85
C VAL A 137 -14.04 -5.93 -1.01
N HIS A 138 -13.34 -6.89 -1.63
CA HIS A 138 -12.80 -8.07 -0.97
C HIS A 138 -11.41 -7.80 -0.37
N ASN A 139 -10.39 -7.58 -1.20
CA ASN A 139 -9.07 -7.12 -0.78
C ASN A 139 -8.82 -5.70 -1.30
N LEU A 140 -8.23 -4.84 -0.47
CA LEU A 140 -7.66 -3.56 -0.90
C LEU A 140 -6.14 -3.63 -0.79
N VAL A 141 -5.45 -3.43 -1.91
CA VAL A 141 -4.01 -3.23 -1.98
C VAL A 141 -3.72 -1.76 -2.26
N THR A 142 -2.89 -1.12 -1.45
CA THR A 142 -2.49 0.27 -1.63
C THR A 142 -0.99 0.35 -1.82
N VAL A 143 -0.56 1.06 -2.85
CA VAL A 143 0.84 1.11 -3.27
C VAL A 143 1.33 2.54 -3.13
N GLY A 144 2.18 2.80 -2.13
CA GLY A 144 2.72 4.13 -1.83
C GLY A 144 1.67 5.18 -1.45
N SER A 145 0.50 4.76 -0.96
CA SER A 145 -0.65 5.65 -0.73
C SER A 145 -0.52 6.50 0.52
N GLN A 146 -1.24 7.62 0.60
CA GLN A 146 -1.03 8.60 1.68
C GLN A 146 -2.17 8.59 2.70
N HIS A 147 -2.28 7.50 3.46
CA HIS A 147 -3.37 7.28 4.41
C HIS A 147 -3.36 8.23 5.62
N GLY A 148 -2.19 8.54 6.18
CA GLY A 148 -1.99 9.55 7.23
C GLY A 148 -1.98 11.00 6.72
N GLY A 149 -1.95 11.19 5.40
CA GLY A 149 -1.80 12.49 4.76
C GLY A 149 -0.34 12.87 4.50
N VAL A 150 -0.16 14.01 3.83
CA VAL A 150 1.17 14.52 3.47
C VAL A 150 1.46 15.85 4.14
N SER A 151 2.69 16.00 4.64
CA SER A 151 3.19 17.23 5.29
C SER A 151 3.86 18.19 4.30
N ASP A 152 4.11 17.74 3.06
CA ASP A 152 4.52 18.54 1.91
C ASP A 152 3.76 18.07 0.67
N ILE A 153 3.60 18.94 -0.32
CA ILE A 153 2.76 18.63 -1.49
C ILE A 153 3.52 17.73 -2.47
N PRO A 154 3.02 16.52 -2.77
CA PRO A 154 3.65 15.58 -3.70
C PRO A 154 3.75 16.14 -5.12
N GLY A 155 4.71 15.65 -5.90
CA GLY A 155 4.86 16.03 -7.32
C GLY A 155 5.64 17.31 -7.57
N CYS A 156 6.07 18.00 -6.52
CA CYS A 156 6.86 19.20 -6.62
C CYS A 156 8.37 18.93 -6.49
N VAL A 157 8.85 17.80 -7.04
CA VAL A 157 10.26 17.37 -6.88
C VAL A 157 11.18 18.13 -7.84
N GLN A 158 10.68 18.56 -9.01
CA GLN A 158 11.41 19.44 -9.92
C GLN A 158 11.05 20.92 -9.71
N ALA A 159 12.09 21.77 -9.75
CA ALA A 159 12.06 23.19 -9.45
C ALA A 159 11.52 24.02 -10.63
N ASP A 160 10.36 23.66 -11.15
CA ASP A 160 9.72 24.40 -12.23
C ASP A 160 8.99 25.60 -11.61
N ALA A 161 8.84 26.70 -12.38
CA ALA A 161 8.24 27.93 -11.87
C ALA A 161 6.78 27.72 -11.39
N SER A 162 6.04 26.84 -12.08
CA SER A 162 4.67 26.43 -11.72
C SER A 162 4.63 25.62 -10.42
N CYS A 163 5.57 24.70 -10.21
CA CYS A 163 5.68 23.94 -8.96
C CYS A 163 6.02 24.85 -7.77
N ARG A 164 7.00 25.75 -7.90
CA ARG A 164 7.33 26.70 -6.81
C ARG A 164 6.14 27.59 -6.46
N LEU A 165 5.39 28.05 -7.45
CA LEU A 165 4.18 28.85 -7.25
C LEU A 165 3.08 28.03 -6.54
N MET A 166 2.84 26.79 -6.97
CA MET A 166 1.87 25.89 -6.32
C MET A 166 2.26 25.55 -4.87
N ARG A 167 3.54 25.28 -4.61
CA ARG A 167 4.06 25.12 -3.24
C ARG A 167 3.85 26.36 -2.39
N THR A 168 4.04 27.56 -2.97
CA THR A 168 3.90 28.83 -2.25
C THR A 168 2.44 29.15 -1.93
N ILE A 169 1.56 28.98 -2.92
CA ILE A 169 0.10 29.19 -2.78
C ILE A 169 -0.47 28.19 -1.77
N ALA A 170 -0.06 26.94 -1.83
CA ALA A 170 -0.58 25.95 -0.91
C ALA A 170 0.04 26.07 0.50
N ARG A 171 1.34 26.35 0.67
CA ARG A 171 1.90 26.61 2.02
C ARG A 171 1.29 27.83 2.71
N SER A 172 0.80 28.82 1.97
CA SER A 172 0.15 30.02 2.53
C SER A 172 -1.39 30.00 2.50
N GLY A 173 -1.99 29.04 1.79
CA GLY A 173 -3.43 29.05 1.47
C GLY A 173 -4.04 27.70 1.09
N VAL A 174 -3.42 26.57 1.43
CA VAL A 174 -3.94 25.21 1.16
C VAL A 174 -5.37 25.01 1.68
N TYR A 175 -5.68 25.65 2.82
CA TYR A 175 -7.01 25.62 3.42
C TYR A 175 -7.87 26.86 3.09
N SER A 176 -7.51 27.62 2.06
CA SER A 176 -8.43 28.61 1.48
C SER A 176 -9.53 27.89 0.71
N GLY A 177 -10.75 28.42 0.70
CA GLY A 177 -11.91 27.73 0.12
C GLY A 177 -11.68 27.28 -1.32
N TYR A 178 -11.15 28.15 -2.18
CA TYR A 178 -10.89 27.82 -3.58
C TYR A 178 -9.86 26.68 -3.74
N VAL A 179 -8.69 26.79 -3.08
CA VAL A 179 -7.63 25.78 -3.19
C VAL A 179 -8.08 24.43 -2.65
N ARG A 180 -8.72 24.45 -1.47
CA ARG A 180 -9.29 23.28 -0.82
C ARG A 180 -10.29 22.55 -1.74
N ASP A 181 -11.14 23.29 -2.45
CA ASP A 181 -12.25 22.70 -3.22
C ASP A 181 -11.84 22.28 -4.65
N HIS A 182 -10.68 22.73 -5.15
CA HIS A 182 -10.27 22.53 -6.55
C HIS A 182 -8.89 21.90 -6.72
N ILE A 183 -8.08 21.76 -5.68
CA ILE A 183 -6.77 21.09 -5.75
C ILE A 183 -6.86 19.78 -4.96
N VAL A 184 -6.62 18.67 -5.65
CA VAL A 184 -6.74 17.32 -5.08
C VAL A 184 -5.74 17.12 -3.94
N GLN A 185 -4.49 17.56 -4.12
CA GLN A 185 -3.41 17.41 -3.15
C GLN A 185 -3.68 18.19 -1.85
N ALA A 186 -4.40 19.30 -1.93
CA ALA A 186 -4.78 20.10 -0.76
C ALA A 186 -5.72 19.34 0.18
N GLN A 187 -6.52 18.43 -0.36
CA GLN A 187 -7.56 17.69 0.35
C GLN A 187 -7.00 16.53 1.18
N TYR A 188 -5.74 16.15 1.00
CA TYR A 188 -5.03 15.22 1.90
C TYR A 188 -3.70 15.78 2.41
N TYR A 189 -3.50 17.09 2.28
CA TYR A 189 -2.48 17.80 3.04
C TYR A 189 -2.88 17.86 4.51
N LYS A 190 -1.92 17.49 5.37
CA LYS A 190 -2.05 17.53 6.83
C LYS A 190 -0.89 18.36 7.36
N ASP A 191 -1.21 19.51 7.95
CA ASP A 191 -0.20 20.41 8.51
C ASP A 191 0.13 19.99 9.94
N PRO A 192 1.31 19.42 10.22
CA PRO A 192 1.66 18.99 11.57
C PRO A 192 1.76 20.17 12.54
N LYS A 193 2.03 21.40 12.06
CA LYS A 193 2.15 22.60 12.89
C LYS A 193 0.81 23.29 13.15
N ASN A 194 -0.24 22.88 12.44
CA ASN A 194 -1.56 23.51 12.53
C ASN A 194 -2.69 22.49 12.36
N LEU A 195 -2.69 21.46 13.21
CA LEU A 195 -3.70 20.41 13.21
C LEU A 195 -5.13 20.96 13.40
N ALA A 196 -5.31 22.04 14.17
CA ALA A 196 -6.62 22.65 14.36
C ALA A 196 -7.20 23.21 13.05
N THR A 197 -6.37 23.84 12.21
CA THR A 197 -6.81 24.32 10.90
C THR A 197 -7.04 23.15 9.95
N TYR A 198 -6.19 22.12 9.97
CA TYR A 198 -6.40 20.89 9.23
C TYR A 198 -7.76 20.26 9.55
N LEU A 199 -8.06 20.01 10.82
CA LEU A 199 -9.32 19.38 11.26
C LEU A 199 -10.56 20.21 10.91
N SER A 200 -10.47 21.54 10.99
CA SER A 200 -11.62 22.43 10.75
C SER A 200 -11.85 22.79 9.29
N ARG A 201 -10.82 22.70 8.44
CA ARG A 201 -10.90 23.19 7.06
C ARG A 201 -10.67 22.13 5.99
N ASN A 202 -9.92 21.06 6.24
CA ASN A 202 -9.75 20.01 5.24
C ASN A 202 -11.07 19.24 5.06
N ILE A 203 -11.51 19.09 3.81
CA ILE A 203 -12.84 18.54 3.45
C ILE A 203 -12.85 17.04 3.15
N PHE A 204 -11.70 16.37 3.24
CA PHE A 204 -11.59 14.98 2.82
C PHE A 204 -10.86 14.14 3.86
N LEU A 205 -9.59 14.42 4.13
CA LEU A 205 -8.77 13.52 4.95
C LEU A 205 -9.26 13.39 6.41
N PRO A 206 -9.63 14.46 7.15
CA PRO A 206 -10.19 14.31 8.49
C PRO A 206 -11.48 13.49 8.53
N ASP A 207 -12.31 13.59 7.49
CA ASP A 207 -13.55 12.80 7.35
C ASP A 207 -13.20 11.32 7.18
N ILE A 208 -12.41 10.98 6.15
CA ILE A 208 -12.09 9.58 5.88
C ILE A 208 -11.11 8.96 6.90
N ASN A 209 -10.42 9.74 7.71
CA ASN A 209 -9.64 9.23 8.84
C ASN A 209 -10.47 9.16 10.14
N ASN A 210 -11.74 9.58 10.08
CA ASN A 210 -12.63 9.62 11.22
C ASN A 210 -12.03 10.43 12.40
N GLU A 211 -11.30 11.50 12.09
CA GLU A 211 -10.56 12.31 13.07
C GLU A 211 -11.48 13.30 13.80
N LEU A 212 -12.63 13.62 13.19
CA LEU A 212 -13.62 14.54 13.77
C LEU A 212 -14.26 13.98 15.05
N ALA A 213 -14.85 14.86 15.87
CA ALA A 213 -15.40 14.50 17.17
C ALA A 213 -16.47 13.40 17.10
N LEU A 214 -17.33 13.44 16.09
CA LEU A 214 -18.35 12.43 15.84
C LEU A 214 -17.80 11.36 14.91
N LYS A 215 -17.64 10.14 15.43
CA LYS A 215 -17.13 9.00 14.67
C LYS A 215 -18.23 8.40 13.78
N ASN A 216 -17.93 8.22 12.49
CA ASN A 216 -18.81 7.57 11.55
C ASN A 216 -18.70 6.03 11.66
N THR A 217 -19.69 5.39 12.29
CA THR A 217 -19.70 3.92 12.47
C THR A 217 -19.90 3.14 11.17
N THR A 218 -20.46 3.76 10.12
CA THR A 218 -20.58 3.13 8.81
C THR A 218 -19.21 2.94 8.18
N TYR A 219 -18.31 3.94 8.30
CA TYR A 219 -16.94 3.83 7.80
C TYR A 219 -16.21 2.65 8.46
N VAL A 220 -16.35 2.51 9.79
CA VAL A 220 -15.79 1.38 10.54
C VAL A 220 -16.35 0.05 10.06
N ARG A 221 -17.69 -0.07 9.94
CA ARG A 221 -18.34 -1.30 9.51
C ARG A 221 -17.89 -1.72 8.10
N HIS A 222 -17.81 -0.79 7.16
CA HIS A 222 -17.40 -1.11 5.80
C HIS A 222 -15.91 -1.48 5.73
N LEU A 223 -15.03 -0.68 6.34
CA LEU A 223 -13.60 -0.96 6.29
C LEU A 223 -13.25 -2.29 6.98
N THR A 224 -13.88 -2.61 8.11
CA THR A 224 -13.67 -3.89 8.81
C THR A 224 -14.28 -5.10 8.09
N SER A 225 -15.20 -4.88 7.13
CA SER A 225 -15.86 -5.94 6.37
C SER A 225 -14.95 -6.60 5.34
N ILE A 226 -13.95 -5.87 4.81
CA ILE A 226 -13.04 -6.40 3.78
C ILE A 226 -12.18 -7.54 4.35
N ASN A 227 -11.67 -8.41 3.49
CA ASN A 227 -10.82 -9.55 3.86
C ASN A 227 -9.39 -9.09 4.20
N LYS A 228 -8.82 -8.21 3.38
CA LYS A 228 -7.44 -7.72 3.56
C LYS A 228 -7.29 -6.25 3.19
N LEU A 229 -6.48 -5.53 3.96
CA LEU A 229 -5.85 -4.27 3.58
C LEU A 229 -4.33 -4.49 3.56
N ALA A 230 -3.75 -4.55 2.35
CA ALA A 230 -2.32 -4.68 2.15
C ALA A 230 -1.73 -3.33 1.73
N MET A 231 -0.81 -2.80 2.53
CA MET A 231 -0.27 -1.46 2.37
C MET A 231 1.22 -1.55 2.04
N PHE A 232 1.60 -1.09 0.86
CA PHE A 232 2.98 -1.09 0.38
C PHE A 232 3.60 0.29 0.55
N MET A 233 4.75 0.33 1.22
CA MET A 233 5.58 1.51 1.38
C MET A 233 6.87 1.39 0.55
N PHE A 234 7.23 2.45 -0.18
CA PHE A 234 8.52 2.53 -0.86
C PHE A 234 9.59 3.00 0.13
N MET A 235 10.70 2.29 0.20
CA MET A 235 11.71 2.59 1.20
C MET A 235 12.46 3.91 0.95
N GLU A 236 12.61 4.30 -0.30
CA GLU A 236 13.33 5.50 -0.74
C GLU A 236 12.35 6.55 -1.30
N ASP A 237 11.11 6.55 -0.80
CA ASP A 237 10.11 7.50 -1.23
C ASP A 237 10.50 8.94 -0.85
N ILE A 238 10.71 9.77 -1.88
CA ILE A 238 10.97 11.21 -1.75
C ILE A 238 9.77 12.06 -2.19
N THR A 239 8.75 11.44 -2.79
CA THR A 239 7.55 12.09 -3.32
C THR A 239 6.50 12.23 -2.24
N VAL A 240 6.31 11.18 -1.45
CA VAL A 240 5.40 11.13 -0.32
C VAL A 240 6.15 11.45 0.96
N LYS A 241 5.72 12.49 1.67
CA LYS A 241 6.35 12.95 2.91
C LYS A 241 5.32 13.11 4.03
N PRO A 242 5.49 12.43 5.18
CA PRO A 242 6.47 11.35 5.43
C PRO A 242 6.11 10.08 4.63
N LYS A 243 7.06 9.22 4.28
CA LYS A 243 6.76 7.98 3.52
C LYS A 243 5.93 6.98 4.33
N GLU A 244 6.03 7.04 5.65
CA GLU A 244 5.32 6.22 6.63
C GLU A 244 3.80 6.41 6.58
N THR A 245 3.31 7.47 5.91
CA THR A 245 1.88 7.61 5.60
C THR A 245 1.32 6.46 4.73
N ALA A 246 2.17 5.71 4.03
CA ALA A 246 1.79 4.45 3.39
C ALA A 246 1.22 3.44 4.39
N TRP A 247 1.69 3.47 5.63
CA TRP A 247 1.25 2.62 6.73
C TRP A 247 0.47 3.41 7.79
N PHE A 248 -0.23 4.48 7.39
CA PHE A 248 -0.94 5.41 8.29
C PHE A 248 -0.06 6.18 9.28
N GLY A 249 1.26 5.99 9.26
CA GLY A 249 2.19 6.81 10.03
C GLY A 249 2.10 8.28 9.62
N PHE A 250 2.46 9.17 10.52
CA PHE A 250 2.53 10.60 10.21
C PHE A 250 3.68 11.24 10.99
N GLN A 251 3.96 12.52 10.75
CA GLN A 251 4.97 13.26 11.50
C GLN A 251 4.32 14.26 12.47
N ASP A 252 4.97 14.51 13.60
CA ASP A 252 4.58 15.57 14.53
C ASP A 252 5.10 16.95 14.07
N GLU A 253 4.89 17.97 14.91
CA GLU A 253 5.32 19.35 14.64
C GLU A 253 6.85 19.53 14.61
N ASN A 254 7.59 18.63 15.25
CA ASN A 254 9.05 18.59 15.29
C ASN A 254 9.64 17.83 14.10
N GLY A 255 8.80 17.08 13.38
CA GLY A 255 9.20 16.23 12.26
C GLY A 255 9.51 14.78 12.67
N ASP A 256 9.23 14.41 13.92
CA ASP A 256 9.39 13.05 14.42
C ASP A 256 8.23 12.18 13.91
N ILE A 257 8.54 10.97 13.49
CA ILE A 257 7.54 10.03 12.97
C ILE A 257 6.78 9.40 14.13
N ILE A 258 5.44 9.47 14.04
CA ILE A 258 4.49 8.77 14.90
C ILE A 258 3.91 7.59 14.10
N GLU A 259 4.21 6.37 14.55
CA GLU A 259 3.69 5.14 13.95
C GLU A 259 2.17 5.00 14.17
N LEU A 260 1.49 4.15 13.37
CA LEU A 260 0.03 3.98 13.46
C LEU A 260 -0.41 3.59 14.88
N GLU A 261 0.29 2.66 15.52
CA GLU A 261 -0.02 2.08 16.83
C GLU A 261 0.06 3.10 17.97
N GLU A 262 0.82 4.17 17.76
CA GLU A 262 1.01 5.26 18.72
C GLU A 262 -0.07 6.34 18.60
N GLN A 263 -0.84 6.35 17.51
CA GLN A 263 -1.86 7.35 17.26
C GLN A 263 -3.22 6.97 17.90
N ASP A 264 -3.99 7.98 18.30
CA ASP A 264 -5.31 7.79 18.90
C ASP A 264 -6.28 7.07 17.96
N GLN A 265 -6.17 7.29 16.64
CA GLN A 265 -6.97 6.58 15.63
C GLN A 265 -6.87 5.05 15.74
N TYR A 266 -5.71 4.53 16.12
CA TYR A 266 -5.51 3.11 16.34
C TYR A 266 -5.89 2.71 17.77
N LYS A 267 -5.41 3.46 18.77
CA LYS A 267 -5.64 3.16 20.20
C LYS A 267 -7.12 3.07 20.54
N GLU A 268 -7.89 4.05 20.07
CA GLU A 268 -9.34 4.19 20.22
C GLU A 268 -10.13 3.56 19.06
N ASN A 269 -9.44 2.99 18.07
CA ASN A 269 -10.03 2.21 16.98
C ASN A 269 -11.05 2.99 16.13
N TRP A 270 -10.76 4.26 15.82
CA TRP A 270 -11.68 5.17 15.11
C TRP A 270 -12.13 4.62 13.75
N LEU A 271 -11.27 3.89 13.04
CA LEU A 271 -11.58 3.27 11.75
C LEU A 271 -11.77 1.74 11.81
N GLY A 272 -11.58 1.12 12.96
CA GLY A 272 -11.54 -0.34 13.06
C GLY A 272 -10.17 -0.97 12.76
N LEU A 273 -9.12 -0.17 12.54
CA LEU A 273 -7.78 -0.66 12.18
C LEU A 273 -7.17 -1.60 13.23
N LYS A 274 -7.35 -1.31 14.52
CA LYS A 274 -6.91 -2.20 15.62
C LYS A 274 -7.68 -3.51 15.63
N THR A 275 -8.97 -3.48 15.28
CA THR A 275 -9.77 -4.71 15.10
C THR A 275 -9.25 -5.53 13.92
N MET A 276 -8.99 -4.89 12.78
CA MET A 276 -8.47 -5.55 11.58
C MET A 276 -7.09 -6.14 11.81
N ASP A 277 -6.19 -5.42 12.48
CA ASP A 277 -4.83 -5.87 12.77
C ASP A 277 -4.84 -7.12 13.65
N ARG A 278 -5.62 -7.11 14.74
CA ARG A 278 -5.81 -8.28 15.61
C ARG A 278 -6.41 -9.48 14.88
N ALA A 279 -7.22 -9.24 13.85
CA ALA A 279 -7.79 -10.27 13.00
C ALA A 279 -6.84 -10.71 11.85
N GLY A 280 -5.62 -10.16 11.78
CA GLY A 280 -4.66 -10.46 10.71
C GLY A 280 -5.06 -9.94 9.34
N LYS A 281 -5.95 -8.92 9.30
CA LYS A 281 -6.45 -8.31 8.06
C LYS A 281 -5.58 -7.15 7.57
N LEU A 282 -4.59 -6.69 8.34
CA LEU A 282 -3.62 -5.70 7.88
C LEU A 282 -2.30 -6.37 7.48
N SER A 283 -1.81 -6.05 6.28
CA SER A 283 -0.47 -6.39 5.81
C SER A 283 0.34 -5.12 5.59
N PHE A 284 1.56 -5.10 6.14
CA PHE A 284 2.51 -4.00 6.03
C PHE A 284 3.67 -4.48 5.16
N GLU A 285 3.71 -4.01 3.92
CA GLU A 285 4.58 -4.51 2.85
C GLU A 285 5.55 -3.42 2.37
N LEU A 286 6.70 -3.83 1.84
CA LEU A 286 7.77 -2.92 1.40
C LEU A 286 8.11 -3.15 -0.07
N PHE A 287 8.29 -2.05 -0.81
CA PHE A 287 9.04 -2.04 -2.07
C PHE A 287 10.40 -1.37 -1.88
N GLN A 288 11.43 -1.93 -2.53
CA GLN A 288 12.71 -1.24 -2.65
C GLN A 288 12.58 -0.09 -3.66
N GLY A 289 13.39 0.96 -3.53
CA GLY A 289 13.41 2.07 -4.47
C GLY A 289 12.43 3.21 -4.16
N GLU A 290 12.35 4.13 -5.13
CA GLU A 290 11.58 5.37 -5.06
C GLU A 290 10.09 5.17 -5.37
N HIS A 291 9.29 6.22 -5.21
CA HIS A 291 7.85 6.21 -5.43
C HIS A 291 7.44 5.62 -6.80
N MET A 292 6.56 4.62 -6.78
CA MET A 292 6.06 3.91 -7.98
C MET A 292 7.16 3.24 -8.82
N ARG A 293 8.36 3.02 -8.28
CA ARG A 293 9.42 2.27 -8.95
C ARG A 293 9.37 0.81 -8.54
N PHE A 294 8.70 0.00 -9.34
CA PHE A 294 8.70 -1.46 -9.25
C PHE A 294 8.56 -2.05 -10.67
N SER A 295 9.07 -3.25 -10.89
CA SER A 295 8.90 -3.98 -12.14
C SER A 295 7.53 -4.68 -12.22
N VAL A 296 7.13 -5.10 -13.41
CA VAL A 296 5.94 -5.96 -13.60
C VAL A 296 6.09 -7.26 -12.82
N ASP A 297 7.26 -7.89 -12.82
CA ASP A 297 7.52 -9.10 -12.06
C ASP A 297 7.33 -8.86 -10.56
N GLU A 298 7.84 -7.75 -10.04
CA GLU A 298 7.63 -7.36 -8.65
C GLU A 298 6.15 -7.11 -8.33
N PHE A 299 5.37 -6.57 -9.28
CA PHE A 299 3.92 -6.45 -9.12
C PHE A 299 3.23 -7.82 -9.08
N ILE A 300 3.57 -8.73 -9.99
CA ILE A 300 2.97 -10.07 -10.03
C ILE A 300 3.30 -10.85 -8.75
N ASP A 301 4.56 -10.89 -8.38
CA ASP A 301 5.04 -11.70 -7.25
C ASP A 301 4.57 -11.16 -5.90
N ASN A 302 4.59 -9.83 -5.71
CA ASN A 302 4.31 -9.24 -4.41
C ASN A 302 2.84 -8.80 -4.25
N ILE A 303 2.14 -8.48 -5.35
CA ILE A 303 0.76 -7.97 -5.30
C ILE A 303 -0.23 -8.97 -5.91
N ALA A 304 -0.03 -9.39 -7.15
CA ALA A 304 -1.03 -10.17 -7.86
C ALA A 304 -1.21 -11.56 -7.25
N ILE A 305 -0.13 -12.33 -7.10
CA ILE A 305 -0.16 -13.68 -6.52
C ILE A 305 -0.74 -13.67 -5.09
N PRO A 306 -0.29 -12.80 -4.17
CA PRO A 306 -0.74 -12.88 -2.77
C PRO A 306 -2.13 -12.28 -2.53
N TYR A 307 -2.51 -11.23 -3.26
CA TYR A 307 -3.67 -10.41 -2.90
C TYR A 307 -4.77 -10.32 -3.96
N ILE A 308 -4.44 -10.52 -5.24
CA ILE A 308 -5.45 -10.57 -6.33
C ILE A 308 -5.91 -12.00 -6.56
N PHE A 309 -4.96 -12.92 -6.69
CA PHE A 309 -5.22 -14.35 -6.94
C PHE A 309 -5.26 -15.17 -5.65
N GLU A 310 -4.75 -14.63 -4.54
CA GLU A 310 -4.77 -15.26 -3.21
C GLU A 310 -4.14 -16.68 -3.23
N LEU A 311 -3.08 -16.84 -4.04
CA LEU A 311 -2.38 -18.11 -4.26
C LEU A 311 -1.21 -18.33 -3.30
N GLU A 312 -0.92 -17.36 -2.44
CA GLU A 312 0.13 -17.48 -1.43
C GLU A 312 -0.33 -18.33 -0.23
N THR A 313 0.54 -19.24 0.23
CA THR A 313 0.27 -20.02 1.43
C THR A 313 0.41 -19.17 2.71
N VAL A 314 -0.30 -19.56 3.77
CA VAL A 314 -0.21 -18.89 5.09
C VAL A 314 1.23 -18.82 5.62
N GLU A 315 2.04 -19.85 5.34
CA GLU A 315 3.44 -19.92 5.78
C GLU A 315 4.34 -18.94 5.00
N GLU A 316 4.15 -18.82 3.69
CA GLU A 316 4.84 -17.85 2.85
C GLU A 316 4.51 -16.41 3.27
N GLY A 317 3.22 -16.13 3.50
CA GLY A 317 2.77 -14.81 3.97
C GLY A 317 3.37 -14.43 5.34
N LYS A 318 3.47 -15.39 6.28
CA LYS A 318 4.14 -15.16 7.57
C LYS A 318 5.61 -14.84 7.41
N LYS A 319 6.32 -15.59 6.56
CA LYS A 319 7.75 -15.36 6.27
C LYS A 319 7.98 -13.98 5.64
N ARG A 320 7.12 -13.57 4.68
CA ARG A 320 7.19 -12.24 4.07
C ARG A 320 7.00 -11.14 5.12
N LYS A 321 5.95 -11.24 5.94
CA LYS A 321 5.68 -10.26 7.02
C LYS A 321 6.86 -10.12 7.97
N GLN A 322 7.45 -11.23 8.42
CA GLN A 322 8.61 -11.20 9.30
C GLN A 322 9.81 -10.51 8.64
N LYS A 323 10.14 -10.90 7.41
CA LYS A 323 11.25 -10.32 6.63
C LYS A 323 11.10 -8.81 6.45
N ASN A 324 9.90 -8.32 6.16
CA ASN A 324 9.64 -6.89 5.97
C ASN A 324 9.81 -6.10 7.27
N MET A 325 9.29 -6.61 8.40
CA MET A 325 9.43 -5.93 9.69
C MET A 325 10.89 -5.90 10.18
N GLU A 326 11.64 -6.96 9.97
CA GLU A 326 13.09 -7.00 10.26
C GLU A 326 13.84 -5.97 9.42
N ARG A 327 13.55 -5.92 8.11
CA ARG A 327 14.16 -4.96 7.19
C ARG A 327 13.83 -3.51 7.56
N TYR A 328 12.57 -3.22 7.88
CA TYR A 328 12.14 -1.88 8.29
C TYR A 328 12.89 -1.42 9.55
N ARG A 329 12.94 -2.25 10.60
CA ARG A 329 13.66 -1.94 11.84
C ARG A 329 15.15 -1.73 11.62
N GLN A 330 15.76 -2.52 10.74
CA GLN A 330 17.18 -2.35 10.41
C GLN A 330 17.43 -0.96 9.79
N ILE A 331 16.58 -0.55 8.85
CA ILE A 331 16.73 0.75 8.17
C ILE A 331 16.49 1.91 9.12
N GLN A 332 15.51 1.83 10.01
CA GLN A 332 15.29 2.85 11.04
C GLN A 332 16.55 3.06 11.89
N LYS A 333 17.21 1.97 12.30
CA LYS A 333 18.50 2.04 13.00
C LYS A 333 19.60 2.70 12.16
N GLU A 334 19.71 2.33 10.88
CA GLU A 334 20.69 2.94 9.97
C GLU A 334 20.43 4.44 9.74
N GLN A 335 19.16 4.86 9.66
CA GLN A 335 18.78 6.26 9.51
C GLN A 335 19.11 7.07 10.77
N GLN A 336 18.78 6.56 11.95
CA GLN A 336 19.17 7.18 13.22
C GLN A 336 20.69 7.31 13.35
N GLN A 337 21.45 6.27 12.98
CA GLN A 337 22.91 6.31 12.98
C GLN A 337 23.47 7.36 12.02
N ARG A 338 22.91 7.47 10.79
CA ARG A 338 23.31 8.48 9.80
C ARG A 338 23.00 9.91 10.27
N GLN A 339 21.86 10.13 10.91
CA GLN A 339 21.53 11.43 11.51
C GLN A 339 22.50 11.78 12.64
N GLN A 340 22.83 10.81 13.51
CA GLN A 340 23.76 11.01 14.62
C GLN A 340 25.20 11.26 14.13
N SER A 341 25.66 10.56 13.09
CA SER A 341 26.97 10.83 12.48
C SER A 341 27.02 12.21 11.81
N GLY A 342 25.95 12.60 11.11
CA GLY A 342 25.85 13.94 10.49
C GLY A 342 25.89 15.09 11.52
N MET A 343 25.23 14.92 12.67
CA MET A 343 25.32 15.88 13.78
C MET A 343 26.73 15.95 14.38
N ASN A 344 27.40 14.80 14.53
CA ASN A 344 28.78 14.75 15.03
C ASN A 344 29.75 15.45 14.07
N ASP A 345 29.59 15.26 12.76
CA ASP A 345 30.41 15.94 11.75
C ASP A 345 30.18 17.46 11.73
N GLN A 346 28.93 17.92 11.82
CA GLN A 346 28.64 19.35 11.96
C GLN A 346 29.25 19.95 13.23
N THR A 347 29.17 19.23 14.35
CA THR A 347 29.77 19.66 15.63
C THR A 347 31.30 19.74 15.52
N ASN A 348 31.93 18.76 14.86
CA ASN A 348 33.38 18.75 14.61
C ASN A 348 33.82 19.91 13.69
N ILE A 349 33.01 20.24 12.68
CA ILE A 349 33.27 21.38 11.80
C ILE A 349 33.17 22.70 12.60
N LEU A 350 32.10 22.88 13.39
CA LEU A 350 31.93 24.06 14.26
C LEU A 350 33.08 24.24 15.25
N ASN A 351 33.55 23.16 15.87
CA ASN A 351 34.68 23.21 16.79
C ASN A 351 35.99 23.62 16.07
N ARG A 352 36.24 23.10 14.87
CA ARG A 352 37.41 23.53 14.07
C ARG A 352 37.34 25.00 13.66
N PHE A 353 36.15 25.51 13.34
CA PHE A 353 35.96 26.93 13.06
C PHE A 353 36.25 27.81 14.29
N ASN A 354 35.81 27.39 15.48
CA ASN A 354 36.09 28.12 16.72
C ASN A 354 37.58 28.08 17.10
N ASP A 355 38.27 26.95 16.89
CA ASP A 355 39.72 26.84 17.11
C ASP A 355 40.51 27.75 16.15
N LEU A 356 40.08 27.84 14.89
CA LEU A 356 40.67 28.75 13.90
C LEU A 356 40.48 30.23 14.29
N ASP A 357 39.30 30.60 14.81
CA ASP A 357 38.99 31.96 15.25
C ASP A 357 39.79 32.35 16.51
N GLN A 358 39.92 31.44 17.48
CA GLN A 358 40.81 31.65 18.63
C GLN A 358 42.27 31.81 18.23
N THR A 359 42.75 31.00 17.27
CA THR A 359 44.13 31.08 16.78
C THR A 359 44.38 32.43 16.09
N LEU A 360 43.43 32.90 15.26
CA LEU A 360 43.51 34.21 14.62
C LEU A 360 43.53 35.37 15.62
N GLN A 361 42.71 35.31 16.68
CA GLN A 361 42.72 36.32 17.75
C GLN A 361 44.04 36.35 18.54
N THR A 362 44.70 35.20 18.75
CA THR A 362 46.02 35.16 19.40
C THR A 362 47.19 35.60 18.51
N THR A 363 47.02 35.60 17.19
CA THR A 363 48.10 35.96 16.24
C THR A 363 48.07 37.44 15.84
N LEU A 364 46.95 38.13 16.09
CA LEU A 364 46.72 39.55 15.77
C LEU A 364 46.72 40.47 17.02
N GLY A 365 47.08 39.94 18.20
CA GLY A 365 47.19 40.66 19.47
C GLY A 365 48.59 41.18 19.76
#